data_AF-A0A0M7ICR3-F1
#
_entry.id   AF-A0A0M7ICR3-F1
#
_cell.length_a   1.000
_cell.length_b   1.000
_cell.length_c   1.000
_cell.angle_alpha   90.00
_cell.angle_beta   90.00
_cell.angle_gamma   90.00
#
_symmetry.space_group_name_H-M   'P 1'
#
loop_
_entity.id
_entity.type
_entity.pdbx_description
1 polymer ?
#
loop_
_entity_poly.entity_id
_entity_poly.type
_entity_poly.pdbx_seq_one_letter_code
_entity_poly.pdbx_strand_id
1 'polypeptide(L)'
;MADPTSLAAISGTLELVNKSVDLVRNLRKKGDDELTAAEMRNTLIDLLDDLVEVKSEFVSLKAVLLSKEEEIQELKAKLEGKQEVKFDGRLYWKEGDETAFCPVCKENENKLIHMIYYSGSREYSPSWYCKVCRNEFNEHA
;
A
#
# COMPACT_ATOMS: atom_id res chain seq x y z
N MET A 1 4.87 7.98 -0.44
CA MET A 1 4.47 9.38 -0.18
C MET A 1 2.98 9.34 0.16
N ALA A 2 2.56 9.89 1.29
CA ALA A 2 1.12 9.93 1.62
C ALA A 2 0.38 10.75 0.56
N ASP A 3 -0.76 10.26 0.07
CA ASP A 3 -1.50 11.01 -0.94
C ASP A 3 -2.06 12.32 -0.34
N PRO A 4 -2.08 13.42 -1.10
CA PRO A 4 -2.50 14.73 -0.61
C PRO A 4 -3.97 14.75 -0.18
N THR A 5 -4.80 13.84 -0.70
CA THR A 5 -6.22 13.71 -0.35
C THR A 5 -6.41 13.14 1.06
N SER A 6 -5.57 12.21 1.48
CA SER A 6 -5.57 11.57 2.79
C SER A 6 -5.10 12.55 3.86
N LEU A 7 -4.07 13.35 3.56
CA LEU A 7 -3.60 14.41 4.45
C LEU A 7 -4.63 15.53 4.63
N ALA A 8 -5.33 15.90 3.55
CA ALA A 8 -6.44 16.85 3.62
C ALA A 8 -7.61 16.32 4.46
N ALA A 9 -8.00 15.05 4.26
CA ALA A 9 -9.11 14.44 5.01
C ALA A 9 -8.81 14.32 6.50
N ILE A 10 -7.58 13.90 6.88
CA ILE A 10 -7.17 13.82 8.29
C ILE A 10 -7.10 15.21 8.93
N SER A 11 -6.62 16.22 8.19
CA SER A 11 -6.52 17.60 8.70
C SER A 11 -7.89 18.23 8.94
N GLY A 12 -8.85 18.00 8.02
CA GLY A 12 -10.23 18.47 8.18
C GLY A 12 -10.90 17.90 9.43
N THR A 13 -10.79 16.58 9.64
CA THR A 13 -11.40 15.94 10.81
C THR A 13 -10.76 16.35 12.12
N LEU A 14 -9.46 16.63 12.15
CA LEU A 14 -8.80 17.17 13.34
C LEU A 14 -9.29 18.58 13.67
N GLU A 15 -9.49 19.43 12.66
CA GLU A 15 -10.04 20.77 12.84
C GLU A 15 -11.47 20.72 13.41
N LEU A 16 -12.29 19.81 12.89
CA LEU A 16 -13.69 19.64 13.31
C LEU A 16 -13.83 19.08 14.72
N VAL A 17 -12.98 18.12 15.10
CA VAL A 17 -12.89 17.66 16.50
C VAL A 17 -12.48 18.80 17.43
N ASN A 18 -11.53 19.64 17.04
CA ASN A 18 -11.12 20.79 17.85
C ASN A 18 -12.26 21.81 18.02
N LYS A 19 -13.03 22.09 16.96
CA LYS A 19 -14.22 22.96 17.02
C LYS A 19 -15.27 22.42 18.01
N SER A 20 -15.61 21.14 17.90
CA SER A 20 -16.55 20.49 18.84
C SER A 20 -16.04 20.55 20.29
N VAL A 21 -14.75 20.31 20.53
CA VAL A 21 -14.13 20.41 21.87
C VAL A 21 -14.20 21.85 22.41
N ASP A 22 -13.96 22.85 21.56
CA ASP A 22 -14.04 24.25 21.96
C ASP A 22 -15.49 24.69 22.23
N LEU A 23 -16.47 24.13 21.51
CA LEU A 23 -17.90 24.33 21.78
C LEU A 23 -18.30 23.77 23.15
N VAL A 24 -17.86 22.54 23.48
CA VAL A 24 -18.05 21.95 24.83
C VAL A 24 -17.37 22.80 25.91
N ARG A 25 -16.15 23.30 25.67
CA ARG A 25 -15.44 24.17 26.62
C ARG A 25 -16.17 25.50 26.85
N ASN A 26 -16.69 26.10 25.79
CA ASN A 26 -17.44 27.35 25.87
C ASN A 26 -18.78 27.17 26.57
N LEU A 27 -19.47 26.06 26.32
CA LEU A 27 -20.66 25.65 27.07
C LEU A 27 -20.40 25.51 28.56
N ARG A 28 -19.31 24.83 28.93
CA ARG A 28 -18.91 24.69 30.33
C ARG A 28 -18.66 26.05 30.98
N LYS A 29 -17.90 26.94 30.31
CA LYS A 29 -17.63 28.29 30.82
C LYS A 29 -18.90 29.12 31.00
N LYS A 30 -19.83 29.05 30.04
CA LYS A 30 -21.10 29.78 30.13
C LYS A 30 -22.06 29.18 31.15
N GLY A 31 -22.04 27.86 31.39
CA GLY A 31 -22.84 27.21 32.43
C GLY A 31 -22.34 27.48 33.86
N ASP A 32 -21.09 27.92 34.02
CA ASP A 32 -20.58 28.48 35.28
C ASP A 32 -21.13 29.90 35.54
N ASP A 33 -21.64 30.58 34.50
CA ASP A 33 -22.47 31.80 34.58
C ASP A 33 -23.98 31.42 34.53
N GLU A 34 -24.90 32.24 35.07
CA GLU A 34 -26.34 31.95 34.99
C GLU A 34 -26.87 32.04 33.54
N LEU A 35 -26.82 30.94 32.79
CA LEU A 35 -27.45 30.82 31.47
C LEU A 35 -28.98 30.72 31.59
N THR A 36 -29.68 31.45 30.73
CA THR A 36 -31.13 31.23 30.57
C THR A 36 -31.38 29.89 29.85
N ALA A 37 -32.56 29.30 30.09
CA ALA A 37 -32.94 28.04 29.44
C ALA A 37 -32.95 28.11 27.90
N ALA A 38 -33.16 29.31 27.33
CA ALA A 38 -33.12 29.54 25.89
C ALA A 38 -31.69 29.50 25.34
N GLU A 39 -30.73 30.13 26.02
CA GLU A 39 -29.31 30.13 25.62
C GLU A 39 -28.70 28.73 25.74
N MET A 40 -29.10 27.97 26.77
CA MET A 40 -28.66 26.58 26.90
C MET A 40 -29.22 25.69 25.77
N ARG A 41 -30.48 25.88 25.35
CA ARG A 41 -31.05 25.15 24.20
C ARG A 41 -30.32 25.46 22.90
N ASN A 42 -30.08 26.74 22.60
CA ASN A 42 -29.40 27.12 21.36
C ASN A 42 -27.99 26.53 21.31
N THR A 43 -27.26 26.61 22.41
CA THR A 43 -25.89 26.12 22.43
C THR A 43 -25.81 24.58 22.34
N LEU A 44 -26.82 23.85 22.83
CA LEU A 44 -26.95 22.40 22.62
C LEU A 44 -27.27 22.05 21.15
N ILE A 45 -28.04 22.88 20.46
CA ILE A 45 -28.33 22.72 19.02
C ILE A 45 -27.05 22.91 18.22
N ASP A 46 -26.29 23.99 18.47
CA ASP A 46 -25.01 24.25 17.81
C ASP A 46 -24.03 23.08 18.00
N LEU A 47 -23.97 22.53 19.22
CA LEU A 47 -23.14 21.36 19.52
C LEU A 47 -23.57 20.12 18.73
N LEU A 48 -24.88 19.93 18.56
CA LEU A 48 -25.44 18.78 17.85
C LEU A 48 -25.12 18.86 16.36
N ASP A 49 -25.21 20.06 15.78
CA ASP A 49 -24.86 20.32 14.37
C ASP A 49 -23.37 20.06 14.13
N ASP A 50 -22.50 20.57 15.01
CA ASP A 50 -21.05 20.29 14.98
C ASP A 50 -20.74 18.79 15.06
N LEU A 51 -21.40 18.05 15.97
CA LEU A 51 -21.20 16.60 16.08
C LEU A 51 -21.67 15.85 14.83
N VAL A 52 -22.73 16.31 14.18
CA VAL A 52 -23.23 15.74 12.93
C VAL A 52 -22.21 15.95 11.81
N GLU A 53 -21.59 17.12 11.73
CA GLU A 53 -20.54 17.42 10.77
C GLU A 53 -19.31 16.52 10.99
N VAL A 54 -18.83 16.39 12.24
CA VAL A 54 -17.73 15.47 12.61
C VAL A 54 -18.06 14.03 12.20
N LYS A 55 -19.29 13.58 12.45
CA LYS A 55 -19.72 12.23 12.08
C LYS A 55 -19.69 12.03 10.56
N SER A 56 -20.09 13.03 9.78
CA SER A 56 -20.06 12.99 8.31
C SER A 56 -18.63 12.85 7.77
N GLU A 57 -17.70 13.64 8.31
CA GLU A 57 -16.28 13.54 7.93
C GLU A 57 -15.66 12.22 8.34
N PHE A 58 -16.00 11.71 9.54
CA PHE A 58 -15.53 10.40 9.99
C PHE A 58 -15.99 9.26 9.07
N VAL A 59 -17.22 9.31 8.56
CA VAL A 59 -17.71 8.35 7.56
C VAL A 59 -16.89 8.44 6.27
N SER A 60 -16.58 9.65 5.82
CA SER A 60 -15.73 9.88 4.64
C SER A 60 -14.31 9.31 4.84
N LEU A 61 -13.70 9.55 6.00
CA LEU A 61 -12.40 8.97 6.36
C LEU A 61 -12.43 7.44 6.38
N LYS A 62 -13.49 6.85 6.93
CA LYS A 62 -13.66 5.39 6.94
C LYS A 62 -13.72 4.82 5.52
N ALA A 63 -14.37 5.52 4.59
CA ALA A 63 -14.42 5.10 3.18
C ALA A 63 -13.04 5.15 2.53
N VAL A 64 -12.25 6.21 2.76
CA VAL A 64 -10.86 6.31 2.28
C VAL A 64 -10.01 5.18 2.86
N LEU A 65 -10.12 4.90 4.16
CA LEU A 65 -9.36 3.84 4.82
C LEU A 65 -9.66 2.46 4.22
N LEU A 66 -10.95 2.15 3.98
CA LEU A 66 -11.36 0.89 3.36
C LEU A 66 -10.79 0.75 1.94
N SER A 67 -10.85 1.82 1.14
CA SER A 67 -10.28 1.83 -0.21
C SER A 67 -8.75 1.61 -0.19
N LYS A 68 -8.04 2.19 0.78
CA LYS A 68 -6.60 1.96 0.94
C LYS A 68 -6.28 0.54 1.40
N GLU A 69 -7.08 -0.05 2.28
CA GLU A 69 -6.89 -1.43 2.67
C GLU A 69 -7.10 -2.37 1.48
N GLU A 70 -8.11 -2.14 0.64
CA GLU A 70 -8.31 -2.89 -0.61
C GLU A 70 -7.10 -2.78 -1.55
N GLU A 71 -6.58 -1.57 -1.76
CA GLU A 71 -5.37 -1.34 -2.57
C GLU A 71 -4.15 -2.09 -2.00
N ILE A 72 -3.97 -2.07 -0.67
CA ILE A 72 -2.90 -2.81 0.01
C ILE A 72 -3.05 -4.31 -0.20
N GLN A 73 -4.27 -4.86 -0.07
CA GLN A 73 -4.52 -6.29 -0.27
C GLN A 73 -4.26 -6.70 -1.73
N GLU A 74 -4.68 -5.87 -2.69
CA GLU A 74 -4.39 -6.11 -4.12
C GLU A 74 -2.88 -6.11 -4.40
N LEU A 75 -2.15 -5.15 -3.84
CA LEU A 75 -0.70 -5.07 -3.99
C LEU A 75 0.01 -6.25 -3.31
N LYS A 76 -0.45 -6.67 -2.12
CA LYS A 76 0.07 -7.87 -1.43
C LYS A 76 -0.16 -9.12 -2.27
N ALA A 77 -1.36 -9.33 -2.81
CA ALA A 77 -1.63 -10.48 -3.67
C ALA A 77 -0.74 -10.47 -4.93
N LYS A 78 -0.52 -9.29 -5.54
CA LYS A 78 0.43 -9.14 -6.65
C LYS A 78 1.87 -9.45 -6.25
N LEU A 79 2.27 -9.17 -5.01
CA LEU A 79 3.61 -9.49 -4.50
C LEU A 79 3.75 -10.97 -4.13
N GLU A 80 2.76 -11.58 -3.51
CA GLU A 80 2.73 -13.03 -3.25
C GLU A 80 2.79 -13.85 -4.55
N GLY A 81 2.21 -13.31 -5.64
CA GLY A 81 2.33 -13.89 -6.98
C GLY A 81 3.70 -13.70 -7.64
N LYS A 82 4.57 -12.81 -7.13
CA LYS A 82 5.95 -12.71 -7.60
C LYS A 82 6.76 -13.82 -6.97
N GLN A 83 7.02 -14.87 -7.75
CA GLN A 83 7.89 -15.96 -7.35
C GLN A 83 9.25 -15.39 -6.90
N GLU A 84 9.60 -15.60 -5.64
CA GLU A 84 10.96 -15.33 -5.16
C GLU A 84 11.93 -16.24 -5.90
N VAL A 85 12.80 -15.61 -6.68
CA VAL A 85 13.91 -16.28 -7.33
C VAL A 85 15.20 -15.77 -6.71
N LYS A 86 16.11 -16.69 -6.39
CA LYS A 86 17.43 -16.39 -5.86
C LYS A 86 18.44 -16.35 -6.99
N PHE A 87 19.26 -15.31 -7.01
CA PHE A 87 20.39 -15.23 -7.92
C PHE A 87 21.57 -15.96 -7.29
N ASP A 88 22.15 -16.95 -7.97
CA ASP A 88 23.29 -17.73 -7.47
C ASP A 88 24.66 -17.10 -7.79
N GLY A 89 24.66 -15.89 -8.34
CA GLY A 89 25.83 -15.22 -8.90
C GLY A 89 25.90 -15.30 -10.42
N ARG A 90 25.03 -16.09 -11.05
CA ARG A 90 25.01 -16.28 -12.51
C ARG A 90 23.62 -16.37 -13.11
N LEU A 91 22.74 -17.17 -12.53
CA LEU A 91 21.40 -17.46 -13.00
C LEU A 91 20.40 -17.24 -11.86
N TYR A 92 19.13 -17.05 -12.22
CA TYR A 92 18.06 -16.99 -11.24
C TYR A 92 17.41 -18.35 -11.07
N TRP A 93 17.16 -18.76 -9.84
CA TRP A 93 16.58 -20.04 -9.49
C TRP A 93 15.38 -19.86 -8.58
N LYS A 94 14.37 -20.70 -8.76
CA LYS A 94 13.25 -20.78 -7.82
C LYS A 94 13.41 -22.04 -6.98
N GLU A 95 13.11 -21.95 -5.69
CA GLU A 95 13.10 -23.12 -4.81
C GLU A 95 12.15 -24.20 -5.36
N GLY A 96 12.69 -25.42 -5.53
CA GLY A 96 11.97 -26.56 -6.09
C GLY A 96 11.84 -26.59 -7.61
N ASP A 97 12.42 -25.62 -8.34
CA ASP A 97 12.49 -25.63 -9.80
C ASP A 97 13.89 -26.07 -10.26
N GLU A 98 13.94 -27.08 -11.14
CA GLU A 98 15.20 -27.62 -11.70
C GLU A 98 15.69 -26.80 -12.90
N THR A 99 14.90 -25.84 -13.38
CA THR A 99 15.22 -25.05 -14.57
C THR A 99 15.53 -23.60 -14.21
N ALA A 100 16.71 -23.14 -14.61
CA ALA A 100 17.14 -21.77 -14.38
C ALA A 100 16.32 -20.74 -15.18
N PHE A 101 16.22 -19.53 -14.65
CA PHE A 101 15.64 -18.36 -15.31
C PHE A 101 16.74 -17.44 -15.87
N CYS A 102 16.47 -16.85 -17.03
CA CYS A 102 17.40 -15.96 -17.71
C CYS A 102 17.65 -14.65 -16.94
N PRO A 103 18.90 -14.33 -16.56
CA PRO A 103 19.21 -13.10 -15.83
C PRO A 103 18.97 -11.86 -16.67
N VAL A 104 19.29 -11.89 -17.97
CA VAL A 104 19.08 -10.74 -18.87
C VAL A 104 17.60 -10.38 -19.00
N CYS A 105 16.71 -11.37 -19.19
CA CYS A 105 15.27 -11.11 -19.29
C CYS A 105 14.68 -10.65 -17.95
N LYS A 106 15.20 -11.17 -16.84
CA LYS A 106 14.76 -10.78 -15.50
C LYS A 106 15.20 -9.35 -15.15
N GLU A 107 16.43 -8.97 -15.45
CA GLU A 107 16.96 -7.66 -15.05
C GLU A 107 16.52 -6.54 -15.99
N ASN A 108 16.39 -6.79 -17.29
CA ASN A 108 15.96 -5.77 -18.24
C ASN A 108 14.44 -5.58 -18.28
N GLU A 109 13.67 -6.66 -18.16
CA GLU A 109 12.21 -6.65 -18.40
C GLU A 109 11.39 -7.24 -17.25
N ASN A 110 12.03 -7.64 -16.14
CA ASN A 110 11.38 -8.34 -15.02
C ASN A 110 10.65 -9.65 -15.42
N LYS A 111 11.08 -10.29 -16.51
CA LYS A 111 10.49 -11.53 -17.02
C LYS A 111 11.25 -12.76 -16.53
N LEU A 112 10.54 -13.69 -15.90
CA LEU A 112 11.06 -15.00 -15.52
C LEU A 112 10.90 -15.99 -16.69
N ILE A 113 11.91 -16.05 -17.55
CA ILE A 113 11.95 -16.96 -18.70
C ILE A 113 12.78 -18.19 -18.34
N HIS A 114 12.15 -19.36 -18.26
CA HIS A 114 12.84 -20.64 -18.16
C HIS A 114 13.80 -20.84 -19.34
N MET A 115 15.03 -21.19 -19.02
CA MET A 115 16.08 -21.46 -19.99
C MET A 115 16.07 -22.93 -20.41
N ILE A 116 16.65 -23.21 -21.56
CA ILE A 116 16.85 -24.57 -22.06
C ILE A 116 18.25 -24.99 -21.64
N TYR A 117 18.36 -26.15 -20.98
CA TYR A 117 19.65 -26.75 -20.67
C TYR A 117 20.16 -27.57 -21.85
N TYR A 118 21.39 -27.29 -22.27
CA TYR A 118 22.13 -28.13 -23.19
C TYR A 118 23.20 -28.89 -22.41
N SER A 119 23.01 -30.21 -22.28
CA SER A 119 24.03 -31.08 -21.73
C SER A 119 25.25 -31.03 -22.64
N GLY A 120 26.39 -30.60 -22.10
CA GLY A 120 27.65 -30.50 -22.84
C GLY A 120 28.07 -31.83 -23.48
N SER A 121 29.03 -31.77 -24.40
CA SER A 121 29.68 -32.96 -24.98
C SER A 121 31.20 -32.85 -24.86
N ARG A 122 31.94 -33.77 -25.50
CA ARG A 122 33.41 -33.65 -25.59
C ARG A 122 33.87 -32.37 -26.29
N GLU A 123 33.01 -31.74 -27.09
CA GLU A 123 33.35 -30.58 -27.93
C GLU A 123 32.84 -29.24 -27.35
N TYR A 124 31.89 -29.27 -26.40
CA TYR A 124 31.29 -28.06 -25.83
C TYR A 124 30.90 -28.25 -24.37
N SER A 125 31.09 -27.22 -23.56
CA SER A 125 30.68 -27.21 -22.15
C SER A 125 29.16 -27.18 -22.01
N PRO A 126 28.59 -27.73 -20.93
CA PRO A 126 27.17 -27.58 -20.65
C PRO A 126 26.78 -26.11 -20.51
N SER A 127 25.59 -25.74 -20.98
CA SER A 127 25.15 -24.36 -20.99
C SER A 127 23.64 -24.19 -20.81
N TRP A 128 23.27 -23.01 -20.31
CA TRP A 128 21.89 -22.56 -20.24
C TRP A 128 21.63 -21.55 -21.36
N TYR A 129 20.62 -21.82 -22.18
CA TYR A 129 20.26 -20.97 -23.32
C TYR A 129 18.87 -20.36 -23.16
N CYS A 130 18.76 -19.04 -23.37
CA CYS A 130 17.47 -18.35 -23.36
C CYS A 130 16.88 -18.24 -24.77
N LYS A 131 15.72 -18.88 -25.02
CA LYS A 131 15.03 -18.79 -26.31
C LYS A 131 14.48 -17.40 -26.68
N VAL A 132 14.36 -16.49 -25.70
CA VAL A 132 13.76 -15.16 -25.90
C VAL A 132 14.84 -14.14 -26.29
N CYS A 133 15.88 -13.98 -25.46
CA CYS A 133 16.95 -13.01 -25.73
C CYS A 133 18.19 -13.62 -26.40
N ARG A 134 18.22 -14.95 -26.60
CA ARG A 134 19.29 -15.71 -27.27
C ARG A 134 20.66 -15.67 -26.59
N ASN A 135 20.73 -15.27 -25.32
CA ASN A 135 21.95 -15.34 -24.52
C ASN A 135 22.19 -16.77 -24.01
N GLU A 136 23.47 -17.10 -23.85
CA GLU A 136 23.97 -18.41 -23.42
C GLU A 136 24.92 -18.26 -22.22
N PHE A 137 24.84 -19.19 -21.27
CA PHE A 137 25.58 -19.17 -20.01
C PHE A 137 26.20 -20.57 -19.73
N ASN A 138 27.50 -20.73 -19.98
CA ASN A 138 28.26 -22.01 -19.85
C ASN A 138 28.60 -22.43 -18.42
N GLU A 139 28.10 -23.54 -17.86
CA GLU A 139 28.26 -23.93 -16.43
C GLU A 139 29.69 -23.89 -15.86
N HIS A 140 30.73 -23.96 -16.68
CA HIS A 140 32.13 -23.82 -16.26
C HIS A 140 32.77 -22.53 -16.81
N ALA A 141 33.16 -21.64 -15.90
CA ALA A 141 34.23 -20.67 -16.10
C ALA A 141 35.40 -21.06 -15.20
#